data_AF-A0A5C7KZV2-F1
#
_entry.id   AF-A0A5C7KZV2-F1
#
_cell.length_a   1.000
_cell.length_b   1.000
_cell.length_c   1.000
_cell.angle_alpha   90.00
_cell.angle_beta   90.00
_cell.angle_gamma   90.00
#
_symmetry.space_group_name_H-M   'P 1'
#
loop_
_entity.id
_entity.type
_entity.pdbx_description
1 polymer ?
#
loop_
_entity_poly.entity_id
_entity_poly.type
_entity_poly.pdbx_seq_one_letter_code
_entity_poly.pdbx_strand_id
1 'polypeptide(L)'
;MNLARQVLEFVDVPTGASWMLSPEQAVEYFRNRGLQPTFNWYEMLGEEHARAFTVAKLTDTDLLAFVQQSLDQALANGVPFKAWAEQLAPALQERGWWGRRDVVAPGGNPVNVQLGSPARLQTIYRSNVQSAYAAGAWDAIADQAELAPYLLYDAVDDGRTRPEHKAWDGTVLPVGHVWWQTHYPPNGWNCRCSVIQLSADDLADMGLQVSKAPASPTVPWTNPNTGKVERIPEGIDPGWQTNVGEARNRALAKAVKEKLQGYPPALQGPAAKGLEAAAAAGKQAAAQSGASTSTGLAASGLAKGTSRAAERSAQRKIMAALDENTPYLAPALRNLQATDKGKALPASQQLLQAQAQADRLQASAGLQAYRKALLADRKPSARAQAAFDALPDEAKAALRSTIDAQRADSALQAAARAELEDIRGMALQSPQRAALEAVEAYAGDAKPSELLAAVMVELRTAESRQALAAALLQELRAELKAAGVDLPEEQLQALVARIRAGRGLV
;
A
#
# COMPACT_ATOMS: atom_id res chain seq x y z
N MET A 1 -12.07 -18.76 -11.81
CA MET A 1 -12.43 -17.74 -10.79
C MET A 1 -11.78 -16.42 -11.18
N ASN A 2 -12.48 -15.31 -11.01
CA ASN A 2 -12.33 -14.07 -11.77
C ASN A 2 -11.08 -13.24 -11.36
N LEU A 3 -10.19 -12.95 -12.32
CA LEU A 3 -8.99 -12.10 -12.20
C LEU A 3 -9.34 -10.69 -11.67
N ALA A 4 -10.55 -10.22 -11.93
CA ALA A 4 -11.09 -8.96 -11.42
C ALA A 4 -11.17 -8.90 -9.87
N ARG A 5 -11.29 -10.05 -9.21
CA ARG A 5 -11.28 -10.13 -7.73
C ARG A 5 -9.85 -10.11 -7.17
N GLN A 6 -8.87 -10.55 -7.96
CA GLN A 6 -7.45 -10.50 -7.59
C GLN A 6 -6.89 -9.07 -7.68
N VAL A 7 -7.44 -8.23 -8.55
CA VAL A 7 -7.08 -6.80 -8.69
C VAL A 7 -7.67 -5.94 -7.57
N LEU A 8 -8.89 -6.23 -7.08
CA LEU A 8 -9.45 -5.54 -5.91
C LEU A 8 -8.64 -5.82 -4.62
N GLU A 9 -8.07 -7.03 -4.50
CA GLU A 9 -7.20 -7.40 -3.37
C GLU A 9 -5.81 -6.72 -3.42
N PHE A 10 -5.38 -6.21 -4.59
CA PHE A 10 -4.18 -5.36 -4.73
C PHE A 10 -4.40 -3.94 -4.17
N VAL A 11 -5.65 -3.45 -4.17
CA VAL A 11 -6.03 -2.11 -3.70
C VAL A 11 -6.29 -2.07 -2.18
N ASP A 12 -6.56 -3.22 -1.55
CA ASP A 12 -6.75 -3.34 -0.09
C ASP A 12 -5.44 -3.24 0.74
N VAL A 13 -4.30 -3.01 0.07
CA VAL A 13 -3.08 -2.44 0.68
C VAL A 13 -2.94 -0.99 0.16
N PRO A 14 -3.60 0.00 0.80
CA PRO A 14 -3.32 1.40 0.55
C PRO A 14 -1.84 1.60 0.78
N THR A 15 -1.20 2.05 -0.28
CA THR A 15 0.23 2.24 -0.40
C THR A 15 0.32 3.54 -1.18
N GLY A 16 0.51 4.65 -0.45
CA GLY A 16 0.82 5.95 -1.03
C GLY A 16 2.15 5.92 -1.78
N ALA A 17 2.78 7.09 -1.96
CA ALA A 17 3.96 7.38 -2.80
C ALA A 17 5.17 6.40 -2.70
N SER A 18 5.19 5.49 -1.74
CA SER A 18 6.10 4.35 -1.56
C SER A 18 6.36 3.42 -2.77
N TRP A 19 5.54 3.44 -3.82
CA TRP A 19 5.81 2.71 -5.08
C TRP A 19 6.77 3.44 -6.03
N MET A 20 7.23 4.65 -5.69
CA MET A 20 8.19 5.40 -6.51
C MET A 20 9.65 5.02 -6.23
N LEU A 21 9.90 4.02 -5.38
CA LEU A 21 11.23 3.51 -5.06
C LEU A 21 11.50 2.22 -5.81
N SER A 22 12.74 2.11 -6.27
CA SER A 22 13.15 0.98 -7.07
C SER A 22 13.14 -0.31 -6.20
N PRO A 23 12.61 -1.44 -6.69
CA PRO A 23 12.58 -2.72 -5.96
C PRO A 23 13.94 -3.11 -5.36
N GLU A 24 15.03 -2.65 -5.94
CA GLU A 24 16.40 -2.94 -5.52
C GLU A 24 16.73 -2.49 -4.10
N GLN A 25 16.30 -1.30 -3.65
CA GLN A 25 16.60 -0.80 -2.30
C GLN A 25 15.78 -1.52 -1.21
N ALA A 26 14.52 -1.84 -1.50
CA ALA A 26 13.66 -2.63 -0.62
C ALA A 26 14.15 -4.09 -0.52
N VAL A 27 14.60 -4.67 -1.65
CA VAL A 27 15.18 -6.00 -1.74
C VAL A 27 16.54 -6.07 -1.02
N GLU A 28 17.41 -5.08 -1.20
CA GLU A 28 18.70 -5.01 -0.50
C GLU A 28 18.49 -4.97 1.02
N TYR A 29 17.57 -4.13 1.49
CA TYR A 29 17.20 -4.10 2.91
C TYR A 29 16.70 -5.46 3.41
N PHE A 30 15.81 -6.10 2.66
CA PHE A 30 15.23 -7.38 3.06
C PHE A 30 16.27 -8.52 3.11
N ARG A 31 17.20 -8.56 2.14
CA ARG A 31 18.29 -9.56 2.03
C ARG A 31 19.36 -9.43 3.10
N ASN A 32 19.58 -8.21 3.60
CA ASN A 32 20.60 -7.96 4.63
C ASN A 32 20.15 -8.37 6.06
N ARG A 33 18.94 -8.90 6.23
CA ARG A 33 18.44 -9.37 7.53
C ARG A 33 18.81 -10.83 7.76
N GLY A 34 19.55 -11.09 8.83
CA GLY A 34 19.87 -12.46 9.25
C GLY A 34 18.64 -13.21 9.76
N LEU A 35 18.65 -14.54 9.72
CA LEU A 35 17.56 -15.35 10.27
C LEU A 35 17.65 -15.42 11.79
N GLN A 36 16.57 -15.07 12.49
CA GLN A 36 16.49 -15.22 13.94
C GLN A 36 15.15 -15.86 14.32
N PRO A 37 15.10 -17.18 14.53
CA PRO A 37 13.86 -17.85 14.89
C PRO A 37 13.33 -17.38 16.24
N THR A 38 12.03 -17.08 16.33
CA THR A 38 11.36 -16.68 17.58
C THR A 38 10.11 -17.52 17.83
N PHE A 39 9.79 -17.80 19.09
CA PHE A 39 8.56 -18.49 19.44
C PHE A 39 7.39 -17.49 19.60
N ASN A 40 7.66 -16.34 20.18
CA ASN A 40 6.72 -15.25 20.34
C ASN A 40 7.25 -13.96 19.72
N TRP A 41 6.37 -13.13 19.16
CA TRP A 41 6.78 -11.86 18.57
C TRP A 41 7.29 -10.86 19.61
N TYR A 42 6.91 -11.00 20.89
CA TYR A 42 7.48 -10.21 21.99
C TYR A 42 8.98 -10.45 22.25
N GLU A 43 9.57 -11.48 21.63
CA GLU A 43 11.00 -11.79 21.73
C GLU A 43 11.86 -10.92 20.82
N MET A 44 11.26 -10.25 19.82
CA MET A 44 11.98 -9.37 18.90
C MET A 44 11.13 -8.16 18.57
N LEU A 45 11.58 -6.96 18.95
CA LEU A 45 10.81 -5.73 18.84
C LEU A 45 11.66 -4.59 18.29
N GLY A 46 11.02 -3.62 17.62
CA GLY A 46 11.66 -2.36 17.22
C GLY A 46 12.90 -2.56 16.36
N GLU A 47 14.06 -2.06 16.82
CA GLU A 47 15.32 -2.09 16.06
C GLU A 47 15.82 -3.49 15.72
N GLU A 48 15.42 -4.52 16.46
CA GLU A 48 15.86 -5.89 16.18
C GLU A 48 15.27 -6.41 14.86
N HIS A 49 14.06 -5.97 14.49
CA HIS A 49 13.46 -6.25 13.18
C HIS A 49 14.18 -5.60 11.99
N ALA A 50 15.03 -4.60 12.25
CA ALA A 50 15.88 -4.00 11.24
C ALA A 50 17.15 -4.83 10.96
N ARG A 51 17.51 -5.76 11.86
CA ARG A 51 18.70 -6.62 11.75
C ARG A 51 18.38 -8.06 11.39
N ALA A 52 17.23 -8.54 11.86
CA ALA A 52 16.87 -9.93 11.74
C ALA A 52 15.45 -10.12 11.19
N PHE A 53 15.31 -11.17 10.39
CA PHE A 53 14.04 -11.69 9.92
C PHE A 53 13.57 -12.78 10.86
N THR A 54 12.32 -12.66 11.30
CA THR A 54 11.65 -13.68 12.10
C THR A 54 10.19 -13.80 11.71
N VAL A 55 9.64 -14.99 11.96
CA VAL A 55 8.21 -15.25 11.99
C VAL A 55 7.95 -16.02 13.28
N ALA A 56 7.11 -15.46 14.15
CA ALA A 56 6.82 -16.10 15.44
C ALA A 56 6.39 -17.57 15.24
N LYS A 57 6.75 -18.48 16.14
CA LYS A 57 6.41 -19.92 16.08
C LYS A 57 6.93 -20.63 14.82
N LEU A 58 7.87 -20.02 14.11
CA LEU A 58 8.56 -20.60 12.97
C LEU A 58 10.02 -20.75 13.39
N THR A 59 10.23 -21.69 14.32
CA THR A 59 11.50 -21.95 15.00
C THR A 59 12.45 -22.81 14.17
N ASP A 60 11.91 -23.51 13.17
CA ASP A 60 12.69 -24.22 12.16
C ASP A 60 13.37 -23.19 11.24
N THR A 61 14.70 -23.22 11.23
CA THR A 61 15.51 -22.23 10.50
C THR A 61 15.42 -22.43 8.99
N ASP A 62 15.28 -23.67 8.50
CA ASP A 62 15.15 -23.95 7.07
C ASP A 62 13.79 -23.50 6.55
N LEU A 63 12.73 -23.71 7.34
CA LEU A 63 11.41 -23.19 7.05
C LEU A 63 11.40 -21.65 7.08
N LEU A 64 12.15 -21.03 8.00
CA LEU A 64 12.24 -19.58 8.12
C LEU A 64 12.98 -18.98 6.92
N ALA A 65 14.08 -19.62 6.50
CA ALA A 65 14.81 -19.29 5.29
C ALA A 65 13.91 -19.39 4.05
N PHE A 66 13.10 -20.45 3.96
CA PHE A 66 12.16 -20.64 2.86
C PHE A 66 11.12 -19.52 2.78
N VAL A 67 10.52 -19.13 3.91
CA VAL A 67 9.57 -18.00 3.96
C VAL A 67 10.26 -16.68 3.63
N GLN A 68 11.47 -16.45 4.15
CA GLN A 68 12.26 -15.26 3.81
C GLN A 68 12.52 -15.20 2.30
N GLN A 69 13.02 -16.27 1.70
CA GLN A 69 13.32 -16.33 0.26
C GLN A 69 12.06 -16.12 -0.59
N SER A 70 10.91 -16.67 -0.17
CA SER A 70 9.64 -16.46 -0.85
C SER A 70 9.21 -14.98 -0.82
N LEU A 71 9.41 -14.28 0.30
CA LEU A 71 9.14 -12.84 0.40
C LEU A 71 10.15 -12.00 -0.39
N ASP A 72 11.42 -12.40 -0.45
CA ASP A 72 12.43 -11.76 -1.29
C ASP A 72 12.03 -11.80 -2.77
N GLN A 73 11.60 -12.96 -3.25
CA GLN A 73 11.11 -13.12 -4.61
C GLN A 73 9.83 -12.32 -4.84
N ALA A 74 8.95 -12.24 -3.85
CA ALA A 74 7.73 -11.44 -3.96
C ALA A 74 8.05 -9.95 -4.06
N LEU A 75 9.00 -9.44 -3.27
CA LEU A 75 9.48 -8.06 -3.33
C LEU A 75 10.20 -7.75 -4.65
N ALA A 76 11.10 -8.63 -5.09
CA ALA A 76 11.87 -8.42 -6.30
C ALA A 76 11.02 -8.44 -7.58
N ASN A 77 9.98 -9.27 -7.61
CA ASN A 77 9.14 -9.47 -8.80
C ASN A 77 7.76 -8.81 -8.69
N GLY A 78 7.47 -8.10 -7.60
CA GLY A 78 6.17 -7.46 -7.37
C GLY A 78 4.99 -8.44 -7.25
N VAL A 79 5.21 -9.63 -6.69
CA VAL A 79 4.18 -10.67 -6.58
C VAL A 79 3.13 -10.27 -5.55
N PRO A 80 1.82 -10.22 -5.88
CA PRO A 80 0.78 -9.82 -4.94
C PRO A 80 0.52 -10.88 -3.86
N PHE A 81 0.00 -10.45 -2.69
CA PHE A 81 -0.25 -11.32 -1.53
C PHE A 81 -0.97 -12.62 -1.88
N LYS A 82 -2.04 -12.56 -2.66
CA LYS A 82 -2.82 -13.76 -2.99
C LYS A 82 -2.00 -14.79 -3.76
N ALA A 83 -1.28 -14.36 -4.80
CA ALA A 83 -0.41 -15.23 -5.59
C ALA A 83 0.72 -15.80 -4.72
N TRP A 84 1.33 -14.97 -3.88
CA TRP A 84 2.33 -15.40 -2.91
C TRP A 84 1.78 -16.43 -1.91
N ALA A 85 0.57 -16.21 -1.38
CA ALA A 85 -0.07 -17.10 -0.43
C ALA A 85 -0.51 -18.43 -1.06
N GLU A 86 -1.04 -18.40 -2.30
CA GLU A 86 -1.41 -19.60 -3.06
C GLU A 86 -0.19 -20.48 -3.37
N GLN A 87 0.98 -19.87 -3.59
CA GLN A 87 2.25 -20.58 -3.80
C GLN A 87 2.84 -21.12 -2.50
N LEU A 88 2.81 -20.32 -1.42
CA LEU A 88 3.49 -20.65 -0.17
C LEU A 88 2.68 -21.59 0.73
N ALA A 89 1.35 -21.46 0.76
CA ALA A 89 0.50 -22.22 1.70
C ALA A 89 0.62 -23.74 1.57
N PRO A 90 0.63 -24.36 0.36
CA PRO A 90 0.82 -25.80 0.22
C PRO A 90 2.15 -26.28 0.79
N ALA A 91 3.24 -25.55 0.51
CA ALA A 91 4.58 -25.89 1.00
C ALA A 91 4.69 -25.82 2.53
N LEU A 92 3.98 -24.89 3.17
CA LEU A 92 3.89 -24.80 4.63
C LEU A 92 3.02 -25.91 5.24
N GLN A 93 1.95 -26.30 4.56
CA GLN A 93 1.09 -27.42 4.96
C GLN A 93 1.84 -28.76 4.93
N GLU A 94 2.57 -29.03 3.84
CA GLU A 94 3.41 -30.23 3.69
C GLU A 94 4.46 -30.32 4.80
N ARG A 95 5.02 -29.19 5.21
CA ARG A 95 6.02 -29.08 6.29
C ARG A 95 5.41 -29.02 7.69
N GLY A 96 4.10 -29.25 7.82
CA GLY A 96 3.40 -29.32 9.11
C GLY A 96 3.14 -27.98 9.80
N TRP A 97 3.45 -26.85 9.17
CA TRP A 97 3.27 -25.51 9.74
C TRP A 97 1.91 -24.90 9.36
N TRP A 98 0.80 -25.57 9.66
CA TRP A 98 -0.54 -25.09 9.32
C TRP A 98 -1.60 -25.44 10.35
N GLY A 99 -2.58 -24.54 10.50
CA GLY A 99 -3.73 -24.73 11.39
C GLY A 99 -3.39 -24.60 12.87
N ARG A 100 -4.29 -25.09 13.73
CA ARG A 100 -4.06 -25.21 15.17
C ARG A 100 -3.30 -26.49 15.48
N ARG A 101 -2.23 -26.37 16.27
CA ARG A 101 -1.40 -27.50 16.71
C ARG A 101 -0.92 -27.28 18.13
N ASP A 102 -0.70 -28.37 18.85
CA ASP A 102 0.01 -28.33 20.12
C ASP A 102 1.51 -28.32 19.82
N VAL A 103 2.20 -27.31 20.32
CA VAL A 103 3.65 -27.13 20.15
C VAL A 103 4.28 -26.95 21.51
N VAL A 104 5.46 -27.53 21.71
CA VAL A 104 6.22 -27.38 22.95
C VAL A 104 6.80 -25.96 23.00
N ALA A 105 6.35 -25.16 23.98
CA ALA A 105 6.92 -23.84 24.23
C ALA A 105 8.35 -23.95 24.79
N PRO A 106 9.16 -22.88 24.78
CA PRO A 106 10.50 -22.87 25.40
C PRO A 106 10.50 -23.30 26.88
N GLY A 107 9.37 -23.13 27.60
CA GLY A 107 9.18 -23.60 28.96
C GLY A 107 8.84 -25.10 29.11
N GLY A 108 8.89 -25.89 28.03
CA GLY A 108 8.69 -27.35 28.03
C GLY A 108 7.22 -27.82 28.02
N ASN A 109 6.26 -26.92 28.24
CA ASN A 109 4.84 -27.26 28.25
C ASN A 109 4.22 -27.20 26.84
N PRO A 110 3.36 -28.17 26.46
CA PRO A 110 2.59 -28.10 25.22
C PRO A 110 1.56 -26.97 25.31
N VAL A 111 1.54 -26.13 24.29
CA VAL A 111 0.57 -25.04 24.14
C VAL A 111 -0.14 -25.16 22.79
N ASN A 112 -1.47 -25.03 22.82
CA ASN A 112 -2.26 -24.98 21.59
C ASN A 112 -2.06 -23.63 20.90
N VAL A 113 -1.47 -23.64 19.71
CA VAL A 113 -1.12 -22.44 18.97
C VAL A 113 -1.67 -22.48 17.55
N GLN A 114 -2.00 -21.30 17.02
CA GLN A 114 -2.25 -21.14 15.59
C GLN A 114 -0.89 -21.01 14.85
N LEU A 115 -0.57 -21.98 13.99
CA LEU A 115 0.56 -21.95 13.06
C LEU A 115 0.17 -21.16 11.80
N GLY A 116 0.35 -21.70 10.59
CA GLY A 116 -0.09 -21.04 9.36
C GLY A 116 -1.62 -20.89 9.29
N SER A 117 -2.07 -19.78 8.71
CA SER A 117 -3.45 -19.54 8.28
C SER A 117 -3.47 -18.42 7.22
N PRO A 118 -4.53 -18.28 6.40
CA PRO A 118 -4.60 -17.21 5.41
C PRO A 118 -4.45 -15.80 6.01
N ALA A 119 -5.13 -15.52 7.11
CA ALA A 119 -5.03 -14.24 7.81
C ALA A 119 -3.62 -13.98 8.37
N ARG A 120 -2.95 -15.03 8.84
CA ARG A 120 -1.58 -14.93 9.34
C ARG A 120 -0.57 -14.70 8.23
N LEU A 121 -0.72 -15.39 7.10
CA LEU A 121 0.08 -15.13 5.90
C LEU A 121 -0.08 -13.68 5.44
N GLN A 122 -1.30 -13.14 5.47
CA GLN A 122 -1.55 -11.74 5.13
C GLN A 122 -0.78 -10.79 6.06
N THR A 123 -0.79 -11.05 7.37
CA THR A 123 -0.05 -10.26 8.35
C THR A 123 1.46 -10.33 8.10
N ILE A 124 2.01 -11.53 7.86
CA ILE A 124 3.43 -11.75 7.57
C ILE A 124 3.85 -10.98 6.31
N TYR A 125 3.09 -11.14 5.22
CA TYR A 125 3.35 -10.48 3.96
C TYR A 125 3.34 -8.96 4.13
N ARG A 126 2.23 -8.41 4.62
CA ARG A 126 2.05 -6.95 4.73
C ARG A 126 3.10 -6.31 5.62
N SER A 127 3.32 -6.87 6.81
CA SER A 127 4.26 -6.32 7.80
C SER A 127 5.68 -6.25 7.26
N ASN A 128 6.12 -7.31 6.56
CA ASN A 128 7.46 -7.36 6.00
C ASN A 128 7.61 -6.49 4.75
N VAL A 129 6.64 -6.56 3.84
CA VAL A 129 6.70 -5.82 2.58
C VAL A 129 6.61 -4.32 2.82
N GLN A 130 5.66 -3.85 3.63
CA GLN A 130 5.53 -2.43 3.96
C GLN A 130 6.76 -1.88 4.69
N SER A 131 7.28 -2.61 5.68
CA SER A 131 8.49 -2.21 6.39
C SER A 131 9.71 -2.15 5.47
N ALA A 132 9.78 -3.04 4.47
CA ALA A 132 10.87 -3.04 3.50
C ALA A 132 10.82 -1.85 2.55
N TYR A 133 9.65 -1.52 2.02
CA TYR A 133 9.46 -0.33 1.21
C TYR A 133 9.71 0.95 2.02
N ALA A 134 9.20 1.04 3.25
CA ALA A 134 9.44 2.19 4.13
C ALA A 134 10.94 2.36 4.46
N ALA A 135 11.66 1.27 4.73
CA ALA A 135 13.11 1.35 4.98
C ALA A 135 13.91 1.77 3.74
N GLY A 136 13.49 1.35 2.53
CA GLY A 136 14.06 1.83 1.27
C GLY A 136 13.73 3.30 1.01
N ALA A 137 12.49 3.71 1.29
CA ALA A 137 12.01 5.08 1.13
C ALA A 137 12.80 6.08 1.96
N TRP A 138 13.10 5.72 3.19
CA TRP A 138 13.80 6.60 4.11
C TRP A 138 15.18 7.03 3.61
N ASP A 139 15.91 6.17 2.89
CA ASP A 139 17.20 6.56 2.32
C ASP A 139 17.07 7.61 1.23
N ALA A 140 16.11 7.41 0.31
CA ALA A 140 15.84 8.37 -0.74
C ALA A 140 15.38 9.70 -0.13
N ILE A 141 14.54 9.63 0.92
CA ILE A 141 14.10 10.80 1.68
C ILE A 141 15.29 11.54 2.29
N ALA A 142 16.19 10.82 2.96
CA ALA A 142 17.38 11.39 3.57
C ALA A 142 18.33 12.01 2.53
N ASP A 143 18.56 11.32 1.40
CA ASP A 143 19.44 11.79 0.32
C ASP A 143 18.88 13.05 -0.39
N GLN A 144 17.55 13.24 -0.37
CA GLN A 144 16.84 14.35 -1.00
C GLN A 144 16.38 15.43 0.00
N ALA A 145 16.71 15.29 1.29
CA ALA A 145 16.23 16.18 2.35
C ALA A 145 16.63 17.65 2.16
N GLU A 146 17.70 17.94 1.42
CA GLU A 146 18.08 19.33 1.06
C GLU A 146 17.12 19.97 0.05
N LEU A 147 16.54 19.17 -0.85
CA LEU A 147 15.63 19.63 -1.91
C LEU A 147 14.17 19.60 -1.49
N ALA A 148 13.79 18.54 -0.78
CA ALA A 148 12.44 18.32 -0.30
C ALA A 148 12.51 18.06 1.22
N PRO A 149 12.64 19.13 2.02
CA PRO A 149 12.96 19.03 3.44
C PRO A 149 11.76 18.67 4.31
N TYR A 150 10.56 18.53 3.76
CA TYR A 150 9.34 18.28 4.52
C TYR A 150 8.76 16.90 4.23
N LEU A 151 8.12 16.31 5.24
CA LEU A 151 7.32 15.11 5.12
C LEU A 151 5.90 15.42 5.57
N LEU A 152 4.93 14.98 4.78
CA LEU A 152 3.51 14.93 5.11
C LEU A 152 3.16 13.51 5.56
N TYR A 153 2.55 13.39 6.74
CA TYR A 153 1.92 12.15 7.18
C TYR A 153 0.62 11.95 6.39
N ASP A 154 0.52 10.81 5.70
CA ASP A 154 -0.59 10.48 4.81
C ASP A 154 -1.31 9.23 5.33
N ALA A 155 -2.47 9.43 5.95
CA ALA A 155 -3.37 8.36 6.35
C ALA A 155 -4.35 8.03 5.22
N VAL A 156 -4.83 6.79 5.20
CA VAL A 156 -5.77 6.31 4.17
C VAL A 156 -7.17 6.92 4.36
N ASP A 157 -7.47 7.31 5.59
CA ASP A 157 -8.74 7.93 6.00
C ASP A 157 -10.02 7.13 5.69
N ASP A 158 -9.89 5.82 5.51
CA ASP A 158 -11.02 4.91 5.44
C ASP A 158 -11.56 4.52 6.83
N GLY A 159 -12.69 3.79 6.87
CA GLY A 159 -13.31 3.32 8.11
C GLY A 159 -12.49 2.31 8.94
N ARG A 160 -11.29 1.91 8.46
CA ARG A 160 -10.37 1.00 9.16
C ARG A 160 -9.12 1.72 9.67
N THR A 161 -8.98 3.01 9.38
CA THR A 161 -7.91 3.86 9.89
C THR A 161 -8.15 4.15 11.37
N ARG A 162 -7.10 4.02 12.19
CA ARG A 162 -7.23 4.22 13.64
C ARG A 162 -7.48 5.70 13.94
N PRO A 163 -8.28 6.04 14.97
CA PRO A 163 -8.57 7.42 15.32
C PRO A 163 -7.30 8.27 15.53
N GLU A 164 -6.27 7.69 16.15
CA GLU A 164 -4.99 8.36 16.39
C GLU A 164 -4.26 8.66 15.07
N HIS A 165 -4.26 7.70 14.13
CA HIS A 165 -3.59 7.86 12.83
C HIS A 165 -4.30 8.89 11.96
N LYS A 166 -5.64 8.91 12.00
CA LYS A 166 -6.45 9.94 11.36
C LYS A 166 -6.21 11.32 11.96
N ALA A 167 -5.99 11.39 13.28
CA ALA A 167 -5.64 12.65 13.94
C ALA A 167 -4.24 13.17 13.57
N TRP A 168 -3.36 12.30 13.07
CA TRP A 168 -2.04 12.67 12.56
C TRP A 168 -2.03 13.01 11.07
N ASP A 169 -3.09 12.67 10.33
CA ASP A 169 -3.19 12.98 8.91
C ASP A 169 -3.05 14.49 8.66
N GLY A 170 -2.36 14.85 7.57
CA GLY A 170 -2.07 16.25 7.28
C GLY A 170 -0.88 16.84 8.05
N THR A 171 -0.28 16.09 9.00
CA THR A 171 0.88 16.60 9.75
C THR A 171 2.08 16.77 8.82
N VAL A 172 2.53 18.02 8.64
CA VAL A 172 3.72 18.36 7.88
C VAL A 172 4.86 18.73 8.81
N LEU A 173 5.97 18.00 8.78
CA LEU A 173 7.15 18.26 9.60
C LEU A 173 8.44 18.13 8.79
N PRO A 174 9.53 18.84 9.15
CA PRO A 174 10.84 18.63 8.54
C PRO A 174 11.29 17.16 8.65
N VAL A 175 12.03 16.66 7.65
CA VAL A 175 12.55 15.27 7.60
C VAL A 175 13.30 14.90 8.89
N GLY A 176 14.11 15.83 9.43
CA GLY A 176 14.89 15.62 10.65
C GLY A 176 14.13 15.82 11.96
N HIS A 177 12.81 16.05 11.93
CA HIS A 177 12.04 16.29 13.15
C HIS A 177 11.93 15.01 14.01
N VAL A 178 12.13 15.13 15.33
CA VAL A 178 12.19 13.99 16.27
C VAL A 178 10.91 13.12 16.28
N TRP A 179 9.77 13.68 15.88
CA TRP A 179 8.50 12.96 15.78
C TRP A 179 8.57 11.75 14.83
N TRP A 180 9.35 11.87 13.74
CA TRP A 180 9.56 10.80 12.77
C TRP A 180 10.36 9.62 13.31
N GLN A 181 11.05 9.76 14.45
CA GLN A 181 11.77 8.65 15.06
C GLN A 181 10.83 7.53 15.50
N THR A 182 9.59 7.88 15.87
CA THR A 182 8.59 6.91 16.31
C THR A 182 7.35 6.85 15.42
N HIS A 183 6.98 7.92 14.72
CA HIS A 183 5.73 7.99 13.94
C HIS A 183 5.93 7.81 12.42
N TYR A 184 7.11 7.36 11.98
CA TYR A 184 7.34 7.04 10.58
C TYR A 184 6.68 5.69 10.22
N PRO A 185 5.63 5.67 9.37
CA PRO A 185 4.89 4.45 9.07
C PRO A 185 5.75 3.34 8.47
N PRO A 186 5.40 2.06 8.70
CA PRO A 186 4.19 1.58 9.40
C PRO A 186 4.25 1.74 10.93
N ASN A 187 3.16 2.23 11.53
CA ASN A 187 3.03 2.49 12.98
C ASN A 187 2.28 1.39 13.76
N GLY A 188 2.05 0.24 13.13
CA GLY A 188 1.35 -0.86 13.78
C GLY A 188 0.94 -1.99 12.84
N TRP A 189 0.36 -3.03 13.43
CA TRP A 189 -0.19 -4.17 12.69
C TRP A 189 -1.31 -3.71 11.76
N ASN A 190 -1.18 -4.10 10.49
CA ASN A 190 -2.09 -3.69 9.41
C ASN A 190 -2.17 -2.17 9.19
N CYS A 191 -1.15 -1.40 9.60
CA CYS A 191 -1.05 0.01 9.25
C CYS A 191 -0.95 0.16 7.72
N ARG A 192 -1.55 1.24 7.20
CA ARG A 192 -1.64 1.54 5.77
C ARG A 192 -1.30 3.00 5.46
N CYS A 193 -0.91 3.74 6.47
CA CYS A 193 -0.42 5.10 6.35
C CYS A 193 0.95 5.11 5.64
N SER A 194 1.28 6.23 5.03
CA SER A 194 2.56 6.47 4.36
C SER A 194 3.07 7.87 4.68
N VAL A 195 4.18 8.26 4.05
CA VAL A 195 4.60 9.67 4.02
C VAL A 195 4.77 10.12 2.59
N ILE A 196 4.56 11.42 2.37
CA ILE A 196 4.84 12.09 1.12
C ILE A 196 5.94 13.11 1.39
N GLN A 197 7.04 13.05 0.63
CA GLN A 197 8.11 14.02 0.73
C GLN A 197 7.80 15.24 -0.13
N LEU A 198 7.95 16.43 0.44
CA LEU A 198 7.50 17.70 -0.13
C LEU A 198 8.64 18.73 -0.10
N SER A 199 8.76 19.49 -1.20
CA SER A 199 9.53 20.72 -1.28
C SER A 199 8.75 21.92 -0.71
N ALA A 200 9.40 23.07 -0.60
CA ALA A 200 8.73 24.30 -0.20
C ALA A 200 7.67 24.73 -1.25
N ASP A 201 7.93 24.49 -2.53
CA ASP A 201 7.00 24.79 -3.61
C ASP A 201 5.79 23.86 -3.56
N ASP A 202 5.99 22.56 -3.29
CA ASP A 202 4.89 21.60 -3.13
C ASP A 202 3.96 22.00 -1.96
N LEU A 203 4.52 22.48 -0.84
CA LEU A 203 3.71 23.00 0.26
C LEU A 203 2.84 24.19 -0.18
N ALA A 204 3.42 25.12 -0.93
CA ALA A 204 2.70 26.29 -1.41
C ALA A 204 1.59 25.90 -2.40
N ASP A 205 1.89 25.02 -3.35
CA ASP A 205 0.94 24.53 -4.37
C ASP A 205 -0.21 23.74 -3.74
N MET A 206 0.07 22.96 -2.69
CA MET A 206 -0.94 22.20 -1.94
C MET A 206 -1.66 23.05 -0.88
N GLY A 207 -1.26 24.30 -0.68
CA GLY A 207 -1.83 25.18 0.37
C GLY A 207 -1.54 24.68 1.79
N LEU A 208 -0.49 23.90 1.98
CA LEU A 208 -0.07 23.32 3.25
C LEU A 208 0.96 24.20 3.96
N GLN A 209 1.04 24.07 5.28
CA GLN A 209 2.06 24.73 6.10
C GLN A 209 2.73 23.73 7.02
N VAL A 210 3.97 24.04 7.42
CA VAL A 210 4.67 23.27 8.44
C VAL A 210 3.84 23.29 9.73
N SER A 211 3.45 22.11 10.18
CA SER A 211 2.60 21.91 11.34
C SER A 211 3.40 22.01 12.62
N LYS A 212 2.71 22.29 13.73
CA LYS A 212 3.24 21.94 15.05
C LYS A 212 3.10 20.43 15.23
N ALA A 213 4.16 19.77 15.68
CA ALA A 213 4.12 18.33 15.91
C ALA A 213 2.98 17.95 16.86
N PRO A 214 2.16 16.93 16.53
CA PRO A 214 1.13 16.42 17.42
C PRO A 214 1.71 16.01 18.77
N ALA A 215 0.90 16.11 19.82
CA ALA A 215 1.27 15.57 21.11
C ALA A 215 1.38 14.04 21.01
N SER A 216 2.47 13.49 21.53
CA SER A 216 2.72 12.04 21.55
C SER A 216 2.89 11.57 22.99
N PRO A 217 1.82 11.57 23.81
CA PRO A 217 1.88 11.01 25.15
C PRO A 217 2.26 9.53 25.05
N THR A 218 3.04 9.05 26.02
CA THR A 218 3.44 7.64 26.06
C THR A 218 2.67 6.89 27.12
N VAL A 219 2.19 5.71 26.75
CA VAL A 219 1.50 4.76 27.64
C VAL A 219 2.48 3.67 28.09
N PRO A 220 2.42 3.22 29.35
CA PRO A 220 3.20 2.07 29.79
C PRO A 220 2.64 0.78 29.19
N TRP A 221 3.49 -0.01 28.58
CA TRP A 221 3.18 -1.36 28.10
C TRP A 221 4.14 -2.35 28.75
N THR A 222 3.60 -3.44 29.28
CA THR A 222 4.41 -4.51 29.88
C THR A 222 4.57 -5.63 28.88
N ASN A 223 5.81 -5.93 28.50
CA ASN A 223 6.12 -7.05 27.61
C ASN A 223 5.68 -8.36 28.30
N PRO A 224 4.69 -9.11 27.76
CA PRO A 224 4.18 -10.31 28.42
C PRO A 224 5.19 -11.46 28.53
N ASN A 225 6.24 -11.44 27.72
CA ASN A 225 7.29 -12.48 27.72
C ASN A 225 8.38 -12.19 28.75
N THR A 226 8.79 -10.93 28.90
CA THR A 226 9.93 -10.56 29.77
C THR A 226 9.52 -9.86 31.07
N GLY A 227 8.27 -9.40 31.17
CA GLY A 227 7.79 -8.56 32.28
C GLY A 227 8.34 -7.14 32.28
N LYS A 228 9.17 -6.77 31.30
CA LYS A 228 9.77 -5.43 31.19
C LYS A 228 8.70 -4.40 30.80
N VAL A 229 8.66 -3.28 31.53
CA VAL A 229 7.78 -2.15 31.21
C VAL A 229 8.48 -1.20 30.25
N GLU A 230 7.84 -0.89 29.13
CA GLU A 230 8.30 0.07 28.13
C GLU A 230 7.26 1.17 27.97
N ARG A 231 7.70 2.37 27.55
CA ARG A 231 6.81 3.49 27.27
C ARG A 231 6.64 3.64 25.76
N ILE A 232 5.41 3.58 25.29
CA ILE A 232 5.09 3.52 23.85
C ILE A 232 4.18 4.71 23.53
N PRO A 233 4.45 5.46 22.46
CA PRO A 233 3.54 6.53 22.04
C PRO A 233 2.12 6.00 21.83
N GLU A 234 1.13 6.74 22.33
CA GLU A 234 -0.28 6.42 22.11
C GLU A 234 -0.58 6.35 20.60
N GLY A 235 -1.40 5.38 20.19
CA GLY A 235 -1.71 5.12 18.78
C GLY A 235 -0.67 4.26 18.03
N ILE A 236 0.48 3.96 18.62
CA ILE A 236 1.50 3.08 18.04
C ILE A 236 1.48 1.72 18.72
N ASP A 237 1.48 0.65 17.92
CA ASP A 237 1.53 -0.71 18.47
C ASP A 237 2.92 -1.02 19.04
N PRO A 238 3.01 -1.83 20.12
CA PRO A 238 4.31 -2.28 20.61
C PRO A 238 5.13 -2.99 19.53
N GLY A 239 6.40 -2.60 19.43
CA GLY A 239 7.35 -3.07 18.43
C GLY A 239 7.41 -2.21 17.16
N TRP A 240 6.49 -1.26 16.97
CA TRP A 240 6.40 -0.38 15.80
C TRP A 240 6.83 1.07 16.07
N GLN A 241 7.22 1.39 17.31
CA GLN A 241 7.67 2.71 17.74
C GLN A 241 9.09 3.07 17.30
N THR A 242 9.48 2.68 16.09
CA THR A 242 10.81 2.92 15.55
C THR A 242 10.73 3.20 14.06
N ASN A 243 11.38 4.27 13.61
CA ASN A 243 11.63 4.50 12.19
C ASN A 243 12.49 3.37 11.61
N VAL A 244 11.87 2.56 10.75
CA VAL A 244 12.49 1.36 10.17
C VAL A 244 13.72 1.68 9.31
N GLY A 245 13.73 2.81 8.62
CA GLY A 245 14.87 3.24 7.80
C GLY A 245 16.05 3.70 8.64
N GLU A 246 15.81 4.50 9.67
CA GLU A 246 16.88 4.88 10.60
C GLU A 246 17.41 3.68 11.38
N ALA A 247 16.53 2.78 11.83
CA ALA A 247 16.92 1.57 12.56
C ALA A 247 17.84 0.68 11.71
N ARG A 248 17.54 0.55 10.42
CA ARG A 248 18.43 -0.11 9.45
C ARG A 248 19.77 0.58 9.35
N ASN A 249 19.79 1.91 9.22
CA ASN A 249 21.05 2.66 9.09
C ASN A 249 21.91 2.52 10.36
N ARG A 250 21.30 2.53 11.55
CA ARG A 250 21.99 2.23 12.82
C ARG A 250 22.50 0.79 12.87
N ALA A 251 21.72 -0.17 12.37
CA ALA A 251 22.11 -1.57 12.28
C ALA A 251 23.33 -1.79 11.36
N LEU A 252 23.32 -1.20 10.17
CA LEU A 252 24.43 -1.26 9.22
C LEU A 252 25.70 -0.63 9.81
N ALA A 253 25.58 0.55 10.42
CA ALA A 253 26.69 1.24 11.07
C ALA A 253 27.31 0.38 12.20
N LYS A 254 26.47 -0.30 13.00
CA LYS A 254 26.92 -1.23 14.03
C LYS A 254 27.66 -2.44 13.44
N ALA A 255 27.09 -3.08 12.41
CA ALA A 255 27.71 -4.24 11.76
C ALA A 255 29.07 -3.89 11.11
N VAL A 256 29.19 -2.70 10.51
CA VAL A 256 30.47 -2.18 10.01
C VAL A 256 31.47 -2.00 11.14
N LYS A 257 31.06 -1.39 12.25
CA LYS A 257 31.91 -1.20 13.44
C LYS A 257 32.41 -2.52 14.01
N GLU A 258 31.54 -3.52 14.15
CA GLU A 258 31.89 -4.86 14.64
C GLU A 258 32.87 -5.56 13.71
N LYS A 259 32.64 -5.49 12.39
CA LYS A 259 33.60 -6.01 11.40
C LYS A 259 34.96 -5.33 11.51
N LEU A 260 34.99 -4.00 11.66
CA LEU A 260 36.24 -3.24 11.83
C LEU A 260 36.99 -3.64 13.11
N GLN A 261 36.29 -3.89 14.21
CA GLN A 261 36.90 -4.35 15.46
C GLN A 261 37.54 -5.75 15.35
N GLY A 262 37.09 -6.57 14.40
CA GLY A 262 37.69 -7.87 14.10
C GLY A 262 39.03 -7.79 13.36
N TYR A 263 39.42 -6.61 12.83
CA TYR A 263 40.72 -6.42 12.19
C TYR A 263 41.80 -6.04 13.21
N PRO A 264 43.07 -6.44 12.98
CA PRO A 264 44.22 -5.91 13.72
C PRO A 264 44.22 -4.38 13.71
N PRO A 265 44.59 -3.68 14.80
CA PRO A 265 44.51 -2.21 14.90
C PRO A 265 45.13 -1.44 13.73
N ALA A 266 46.24 -1.94 13.18
CA ALA A 266 46.92 -1.34 12.03
C ALA A 266 46.09 -1.39 10.71
N LEU A 267 45.14 -2.31 10.61
CA LEU A 267 44.30 -2.52 9.43
C LEU A 267 42.90 -1.89 9.57
N GLN A 268 42.51 -1.42 10.75
CA GLN A 268 41.18 -0.84 10.97
C GLN A 268 40.96 0.45 10.16
N GLY A 269 41.94 1.35 10.12
CA GLY A 269 41.88 2.58 9.33
C GLY A 269 41.80 2.33 7.81
N PRO A 270 42.67 1.50 7.23
CA PRO A 270 42.57 1.08 5.83
C PRO A 270 41.26 0.34 5.49
N ALA A 271 40.79 -0.55 6.38
CA ALA A 271 39.53 -1.27 6.18
C ALA A 271 38.31 -0.34 6.21
N ALA A 272 38.29 0.66 7.09
CA ALA A 272 37.22 1.66 7.13
C ALA A 272 37.14 2.47 5.83
N LYS A 273 38.28 2.96 5.33
CA LYS A 273 38.36 3.64 4.04
C LYS A 273 37.95 2.75 2.87
N GLY A 274 38.31 1.47 2.91
CA GLY A 274 37.89 0.49 1.90
C GLY A 274 36.38 0.25 1.90
N LEU A 275 35.75 0.16 3.07
CA LEU A 275 34.30 0.00 3.21
C LEU A 275 33.54 1.26 2.76
N GLU A 276 34.04 2.46 3.10
CA GLU A 276 33.49 3.73 2.62
C GLU A 276 33.59 3.85 1.10
N ALA A 277 34.74 3.51 0.53
CA ALA A 277 34.94 3.49 -0.92
C ALA A 277 34.05 2.45 -1.62
N ALA A 278 33.85 1.27 -1.02
CA ALA A 278 32.96 0.24 -1.54
C ALA A 278 31.49 0.66 -1.46
N ALA A 279 31.07 1.34 -0.38
CA ALA A 279 29.72 1.89 -0.25
C ALA A 279 29.48 3.01 -1.27
N ALA A 280 30.45 3.90 -1.47
CA ALA A 280 30.39 4.95 -2.49
C ALA A 280 30.35 4.36 -3.92
N ALA A 281 31.17 3.34 -4.20
CA ALA A 281 31.18 2.61 -5.46
C ALA A 281 29.87 1.83 -5.68
N GLY A 282 29.29 1.24 -4.64
CA GLY A 282 27.98 0.57 -4.69
C GLY A 282 26.84 1.54 -4.99
N LYS A 283 26.82 2.71 -4.36
CA LYS A 283 25.88 3.80 -4.69
C LYS A 283 26.05 4.29 -6.13
N GLN A 284 27.30 4.43 -6.60
CA GLN A 284 27.59 4.78 -8.00
C GLN A 284 27.20 3.67 -8.98
N ALA A 285 27.40 2.40 -8.62
CA ALA A 285 27.04 1.24 -9.43
C ALA A 285 25.52 1.06 -9.49
N ALA A 286 24.77 1.29 -8.39
CA ALA A 286 23.31 1.30 -8.37
C ALA A 286 22.73 2.45 -9.23
N ALA A 287 23.34 3.63 -9.15
CA ALA A 287 23.01 4.77 -10.00
C ALA A 287 23.35 4.52 -11.49
N GLN A 288 24.35 3.67 -11.79
CA GLN A 288 24.74 3.27 -13.14
C GLN A 288 23.96 2.05 -13.65
N SER A 289 23.54 1.12 -12.78
CA SER A 289 22.78 -0.08 -13.14
C SER A 289 21.31 0.23 -13.39
N GLY A 290 20.78 1.30 -12.79
CA GLY A 290 19.53 1.93 -13.22
C GLY A 290 19.60 2.53 -14.64
N ALA A 291 20.79 2.60 -15.25
CA ALA A 291 21.05 3.12 -16.58
C ALA A 291 21.70 2.09 -17.55
N SER A 292 21.86 0.82 -17.16
CA SER A 292 22.68 -0.14 -17.91
C SER A 292 22.08 -1.55 -17.98
N THR A 293 20.99 -1.69 -18.74
CA THR A 293 20.73 -2.88 -19.57
C THR A 293 20.88 -2.51 -21.04
N SER A 294 22.07 -2.05 -21.44
CA SER A 294 22.51 -2.07 -22.84
C SER A 294 24.03 -2.06 -22.95
N THR A 295 24.59 -3.22 -23.33
CA THR A 295 25.77 -3.43 -24.19
C THR A 295 27.14 -2.85 -23.79
N GLY A 296 28.08 -3.75 -23.45
CA GLY A 296 29.26 -4.06 -24.30
C GLY A 296 30.51 -3.16 -24.28
N LEU A 297 31.57 -3.68 -23.64
CA LEU A 297 33.01 -3.73 -24.02
C LEU A 297 33.77 -2.48 -24.59
N ALA A 298 34.88 -2.18 -23.90
CA ALA A 298 36.20 -1.69 -24.38
C ALA A 298 36.36 -0.26 -24.96
N ALA A 299 37.16 0.59 -24.27
CA ALA A 299 38.19 1.49 -24.88
C ALA A 299 38.79 2.49 -23.85
N SER A 300 40.03 2.28 -23.38
CA SER A 300 40.72 3.25 -22.49
C SER A 300 41.85 4.08 -23.14
N GLY A 301 42.14 3.89 -24.44
CA GLY A 301 43.22 4.65 -25.12
C GLY A 301 42.79 5.92 -25.86
N LEU A 302 41.57 5.95 -26.42
CA LEU A 302 41.06 7.03 -27.27
C LEU A 302 40.15 8.04 -26.52
N ALA A 303 39.83 7.78 -25.25
CA ALA A 303 38.77 8.45 -24.49
C ALA A 303 39.08 9.90 -24.02
N LYS A 304 40.35 10.30 -23.91
CA LYS A 304 40.70 11.63 -23.38
C LYS A 304 40.44 12.78 -24.37
N GLY A 305 40.52 12.53 -25.68
CA GLY A 305 40.21 13.53 -26.72
C GLY A 305 38.72 13.61 -27.06
N THR A 306 38.04 12.46 -27.08
CA THR A 306 36.61 12.34 -27.40
C THR A 306 35.70 12.85 -26.26
N SER A 307 36.11 12.72 -25.00
CA SER A 307 35.35 13.24 -23.84
C SER A 307 35.18 14.77 -23.88
N ARG A 308 36.23 15.55 -24.19
CA ARG A 308 36.11 17.03 -24.25
C ARG A 308 35.21 17.54 -25.38
N ALA A 309 35.13 16.81 -26.50
CA ALA A 309 34.22 17.14 -27.59
C ALA A 309 32.77 16.78 -27.22
N ALA A 310 32.56 15.64 -26.56
CA ALA A 310 31.26 15.22 -26.05
C ALA A 310 30.71 16.19 -25.00
N GLU A 311 31.54 16.66 -24.06
CA GLU A 311 31.14 17.65 -23.05
C GLU A 311 30.69 18.98 -23.67
N ARG A 312 31.45 19.52 -24.64
CA ARG A 312 31.07 20.76 -25.34
C ARG A 312 29.79 20.61 -26.17
N SER A 313 29.58 19.43 -26.76
CA SER A 313 28.34 19.11 -27.47
C SER A 313 27.15 19.08 -26.52
N ALA A 314 27.30 18.44 -25.36
CA ALA A 314 26.25 18.36 -24.36
C ALA A 314 25.92 19.74 -23.75
N GLN A 315 26.91 20.58 -23.46
CA GLN A 315 26.70 21.96 -23.00
C GLN A 315 25.84 22.77 -23.97
N ARG A 316 26.12 22.70 -25.29
CA ARG A 316 25.30 23.38 -26.30
C ARG A 316 23.85 22.91 -26.32
N LYS A 317 23.62 21.61 -26.16
CA LYS A 317 22.27 21.02 -26.12
C LYS A 317 21.50 21.42 -24.86
N ILE A 318 22.18 21.49 -23.72
CA ILE A 318 21.59 21.99 -22.46
C ILE A 318 21.15 23.44 -22.61
N MET A 319 22.05 24.30 -23.13
CA MET A 319 21.73 25.72 -23.35
C MET A 319 20.54 25.88 -24.30
N ALA A 320 20.58 25.22 -25.46
CA ALA A 320 19.48 25.27 -26.42
C ALA A 320 18.15 24.80 -25.81
N ALA A 321 18.15 23.69 -25.05
CA ALA A 321 16.95 23.18 -24.43
C ALA A 321 16.35 24.14 -23.38
N LEU A 322 17.20 24.81 -22.60
CA LEU A 322 16.78 25.78 -21.60
C LEU A 322 16.26 27.08 -22.23
N ASP A 323 16.95 27.58 -23.27
CA ASP A 323 16.59 28.79 -24.02
C ASP A 323 15.28 28.62 -24.78
N GLU A 324 15.11 27.48 -25.44
CA GLU A 324 13.89 27.13 -26.19
C GLU A 324 12.76 26.63 -25.28
N ASN A 325 13.01 26.51 -23.97
CA ASN A 325 12.10 25.95 -22.99
C ASN A 325 11.49 24.61 -23.45
N THR A 326 12.34 23.72 -23.98
CA THR A 326 11.92 22.45 -24.57
C THR A 326 11.03 21.67 -23.59
N PRO A 327 9.81 21.25 -23.99
CA PRO A 327 8.89 20.53 -23.11
C PRO A 327 9.53 19.30 -22.47
N TYR A 328 9.28 19.10 -21.17
CA TYR A 328 9.83 18.03 -20.32
C TYR A 328 11.35 18.07 -20.10
N LEU A 329 12.15 18.38 -21.13
CA LEU A 329 13.62 18.45 -21.04
C LEU A 329 14.10 19.70 -20.30
N ALA A 330 13.56 20.88 -20.59
CA ALA A 330 13.97 22.11 -19.90
C ALA A 330 13.59 22.10 -18.41
N PRO A 331 12.37 21.67 -18.01
CA PRO A 331 12.05 21.47 -16.61
C PRO A 331 12.95 20.43 -15.92
N ALA A 332 13.23 19.30 -16.58
CA ALA A 332 14.13 18.28 -16.03
C ALA A 332 15.57 18.81 -15.85
N LEU A 333 16.08 19.59 -16.80
CA LEU A 333 17.38 20.25 -16.70
C LEU A 333 17.39 21.28 -15.57
N ARG A 334 16.36 22.11 -15.44
CA ARG A 334 16.26 23.09 -14.34
C ARG A 334 16.21 22.41 -12.99
N ASN A 335 15.43 21.34 -12.84
CA ASN A 335 15.33 20.57 -11.60
C ASN A 335 16.67 19.89 -11.25
N LEU A 336 17.34 19.33 -12.25
CA LEU A 336 18.65 18.72 -12.04
C LEU A 336 19.70 19.76 -11.64
N GLN A 337 19.74 20.90 -12.34
CA GLN A 337 20.65 22.01 -12.08
C GLN A 337 20.25 22.85 -10.86
N ALA A 338 19.11 22.62 -10.24
CA ALA A 338 18.77 23.24 -8.95
C ALA A 338 19.66 22.70 -7.82
N THR A 339 20.18 21.47 -7.97
CA THR A 339 21.08 20.83 -6.99
C THR A 339 22.55 21.13 -7.24
N ASP A 340 23.34 21.31 -6.18
CA ASP A 340 24.79 21.43 -6.31
C ASP A 340 25.44 20.14 -6.83
N LYS A 341 24.87 18.97 -6.47
CA LYS A 341 25.26 17.66 -7.03
C LYS A 341 25.02 17.60 -8.53
N GLY A 342 23.88 18.08 -9.02
CA GLY A 342 23.51 18.09 -10.43
C GLY A 342 24.29 19.13 -11.25
N LYS A 343 24.57 20.31 -10.69
CA LYS A 343 25.49 21.30 -11.30
C LYS A 343 26.91 20.76 -11.42
N ALA A 344 27.36 19.96 -10.45
CA ALA A 344 28.69 19.37 -10.43
C ALA A 344 28.87 18.20 -11.41
N LEU A 345 27.78 17.65 -11.97
CA LEU A 345 27.86 16.63 -13.01
C LEU A 345 28.48 17.22 -14.29
N PRO A 346 29.29 16.44 -15.04
CA PRO A 346 29.65 16.78 -16.41
C PRO A 346 28.40 17.06 -17.25
N ALA A 347 28.49 17.99 -18.21
CA ALA A 347 27.36 18.40 -19.02
C ALA A 347 26.77 17.22 -19.81
N SER A 348 27.60 16.26 -20.23
CA SER A 348 27.13 15.03 -20.85
C SER A 348 26.22 14.21 -19.93
N GLN A 349 26.54 14.15 -18.64
CA GLN A 349 25.76 13.44 -17.63
C GLN A 349 24.50 14.21 -17.24
N GLN A 350 24.59 15.54 -17.12
CA GLN A 350 23.40 16.38 -16.89
C GLN A 350 22.37 16.19 -17.99
N LEU A 351 22.81 16.26 -19.25
CA LEU A 351 21.93 16.08 -20.40
C LEU A 351 21.33 14.68 -20.44
N LEU A 352 22.11 13.64 -20.17
CA LEU A 352 21.64 12.27 -20.18
C LEU A 352 20.57 12.02 -19.12
N GLN A 353 20.80 12.47 -17.88
CA GLN A 353 19.85 12.29 -16.78
C GLN A 353 18.56 13.08 -17.02
N ALA A 354 18.68 14.34 -17.46
CA ALA A 354 17.52 15.15 -17.77
C ALA A 354 16.72 14.61 -18.96
N GLN A 355 17.39 14.06 -19.98
CA GLN A 355 16.71 13.38 -21.09
C GLN A 355 15.96 12.14 -20.60
N ALA A 356 16.58 11.31 -19.77
CA ALA A 356 15.93 10.12 -19.21
C ALA A 356 14.73 10.47 -18.32
N GLN A 357 14.78 11.58 -17.59
CA GLN A 357 13.64 12.08 -16.83
C GLN A 357 12.55 12.65 -17.75
N ALA A 358 12.91 13.43 -18.76
CA ALA A 358 11.99 13.98 -19.74
C ALA A 358 11.24 12.88 -20.52
N ASP A 359 11.95 11.84 -20.94
CA ASP A 359 11.38 10.70 -21.66
C ASP A 359 10.39 9.93 -20.79
N ARG A 360 10.69 9.73 -19.50
CA ARG A 360 9.77 9.12 -18.53
C ARG A 360 8.50 9.95 -18.33
N LEU A 361 8.65 11.26 -18.13
CA LEU A 361 7.50 12.17 -17.97
C LEU A 361 6.64 12.19 -19.23
N GLN A 362 7.27 12.27 -20.41
CA GLN A 362 6.60 12.22 -21.69
C GLN A 362 5.84 10.90 -21.92
N ALA A 363 6.43 9.76 -21.57
CA ALA A 363 5.78 8.46 -21.65
C ALA A 363 4.56 8.38 -20.73
N SER A 364 4.70 8.83 -19.47
CA SER A 364 3.60 8.83 -18.49
C SER A 364 2.41 9.70 -18.94
N ALA A 365 2.68 10.91 -19.44
CA ALA A 365 1.66 11.80 -19.97
C ALA A 365 0.97 11.22 -21.22
N GLY A 366 1.73 10.53 -22.08
CA GLY A 366 1.20 9.82 -23.24
C GLY A 366 0.25 8.68 -22.85
N LEU A 367 0.61 7.87 -21.85
CA LEU A 367 -0.22 6.76 -21.36
C LEU A 367 -1.50 7.26 -20.67
N GLN A 368 -1.43 8.35 -19.90
CA GLN A 368 -2.62 8.98 -19.32
C GLN A 368 -3.56 9.52 -20.40
N ALA A 369 -3.02 10.20 -21.42
CA ALA A 369 -3.81 10.69 -22.55
C ALA A 369 -4.45 9.54 -23.34
N TYR A 370 -3.74 8.42 -23.50
CA TYR A 370 -4.25 7.21 -24.13
C TYR A 370 -5.46 6.64 -23.38
N ARG A 371 -5.31 6.44 -22.06
CA ARG A 371 -6.38 5.96 -21.19
C ARG A 371 -7.60 6.86 -21.23
N LYS A 372 -7.41 8.18 -21.09
CA LYS A 372 -8.51 9.15 -21.09
C LYS A 372 -9.25 9.19 -22.43
N ALA A 373 -8.54 9.01 -23.55
CA ALA A 373 -9.16 8.95 -24.87
C ALA A 373 -10.08 7.72 -24.97
N LEU A 374 -9.60 6.54 -24.60
CA LEU A 374 -10.40 5.32 -24.65
C LEU A 374 -11.58 5.32 -23.67
N LEU A 375 -11.40 5.78 -22.44
CA LEU A 375 -12.53 5.90 -21.50
C LEU A 375 -13.62 6.86 -21.99
N ALA A 376 -13.26 7.83 -22.82
CA ALA A 376 -14.19 8.77 -23.45
C ALA A 376 -14.66 8.33 -24.86
N ASP A 377 -14.37 7.10 -25.27
CA ASP A 377 -14.66 6.55 -26.61
C ASP A 377 -14.12 7.40 -27.77
N ARG A 378 -12.99 8.07 -27.55
CA ARG A 378 -12.27 8.87 -28.55
C ARG A 378 -11.00 8.17 -28.99
N LYS A 379 -10.58 8.45 -30.23
CA LYS A 379 -9.30 7.97 -30.77
C LYS A 379 -8.12 8.63 -30.02
N PRO A 380 -7.14 7.86 -29.52
CA PRO A 380 -5.93 8.42 -28.94
C PRO A 380 -5.15 9.28 -29.94
N SER A 381 -4.47 10.31 -29.45
CA SER A 381 -3.55 11.10 -30.30
C SER A 381 -2.36 10.23 -30.73
N ALA A 382 -1.69 10.60 -31.83
CA ALA A 382 -0.52 9.87 -32.32
C ALA A 382 0.57 9.70 -31.23
N ARG A 383 0.77 10.73 -30.40
CA ARG A 383 1.72 10.71 -29.27
C ARG A 383 1.28 9.76 -28.15
N ALA A 384 -0.01 9.73 -27.83
CA ALA A 384 -0.56 8.82 -26.83
C ALA A 384 -0.52 7.36 -27.31
N GLN A 385 -0.82 7.14 -28.59
CA GLN A 385 -0.71 5.84 -29.24
C GLN A 385 0.74 5.33 -29.24
N ALA A 386 1.71 6.18 -29.62
CA ALA A 386 3.12 5.80 -29.59
C ALA A 386 3.62 5.45 -28.18
N ALA A 387 3.15 6.15 -27.14
CA ALA A 387 3.47 5.82 -25.75
C ALA A 387 2.91 4.45 -25.33
N PHE A 388 1.71 4.11 -25.79
CA PHE A 388 1.12 2.78 -25.60
C PHE A 388 1.88 1.70 -26.39
N ASP A 389 2.24 1.98 -27.65
CA ASP A 389 2.92 1.03 -28.54
C ASP A 389 4.33 0.70 -28.05
N ALA A 390 4.97 1.63 -27.34
CA ALA A 390 6.28 1.44 -26.71
C ALA A 390 6.26 0.54 -25.46
N LEU A 391 5.09 0.20 -24.91
CA LEU A 391 4.99 -0.71 -23.78
C LEU A 391 5.29 -2.18 -24.18
N PRO A 392 5.84 -2.99 -23.27
CA PRO A 392 5.85 -4.44 -23.41
C PRO A 392 4.44 -5.01 -23.57
N ASP A 393 4.28 -6.14 -24.25
CA ASP A 393 2.97 -6.71 -24.56
C ASP A 393 2.13 -7.03 -23.32
N GLU A 394 2.78 -7.46 -22.23
CA GLU A 394 2.13 -7.69 -20.93
C GLU A 394 1.57 -6.40 -20.34
N ALA A 395 2.32 -5.30 -20.40
CA ALA A 395 1.88 -3.99 -19.91
C ALA A 395 0.76 -3.39 -20.79
N LYS A 396 0.80 -3.62 -22.11
CA LYS A 396 -0.29 -3.28 -23.02
C LYS A 396 -1.58 -4.00 -22.67
N ALA A 397 -1.49 -5.30 -22.40
CA ALA A 397 -2.63 -6.12 -22.00
C ALA A 397 -3.23 -5.67 -20.66
N ALA A 398 -2.38 -5.38 -19.67
CA ALA A 398 -2.80 -4.88 -18.37
C ALA A 398 -3.51 -3.51 -18.45
N LEU A 399 -2.96 -2.58 -19.23
CA LEU A 399 -3.58 -1.26 -19.41
C LEU A 399 -4.93 -1.34 -20.14
N ARG A 400 -5.04 -2.18 -21.18
CA ARG A 400 -6.33 -2.43 -21.86
C ARG A 400 -7.36 -3.06 -20.91
N SER A 401 -6.96 -4.09 -20.17
CA SER A 401 -7.83 -4.73 -19.17
C SER A 401 -8.33 -3.75 -18.10
N THR A 402 -7.47 -2.82 -17.67
CA THR A 402 -7.84 -1.75 -16.72
C THR A 402 -8.89 -0.80 -17.31
N ILE A 403 -8.72 -0.43 -18.58
CA ILE A 403 -9.67 0.44 -19.30
C ILE A 403 -11.02 -0.27 -19.47
N ASP A 404 -11.00 -1.55 -19.83
CA ASP A 404 -12.21 -2.36 -20.02
C ASP A 404 -12.96 -2.56 -18.70
N ALA A 405 -12.24 -2.83 -17.59
CA ALA A 405 -12.84 -2.92 -16.27
C ALA A 405 -13.49 -1.60 -15.82
N GLN A 406 -12.86 -0.47 -16.12
CA GLN A 406 -13.42 0.85 -15.80
C GLN A 406 -14.64 1.20 -16.65
N ARG A 407 -14.65 0.81 -17.93
CA ARG A 407 -15.84 0.91 -18.79
C ARG A 407 -16.97 0.03 -18.27
N ALA A 408 -16.67 -1.20 -17.86
CA ALA A 408 -17.65 -2.14 -17.32
C ALA A 408 -18.25 -1.64 -16.00
N ASP A 409 -17.43 -1.11 -15.08
CA ASP A 409 -17.93 -0.49 -13.84
C ASP A 409 -18.79 0.74 -14.15
N SER A 410 -18.32 1.63 -15.03
CA SER A 410 -19.09 2.82 -15.43
C SER A 410 -20.45 2.45 -16.05
N ALA A 411 -20.48 1.41 -16.89
CA ALA A 411 -21.72 0.89 -17.48
C ALA A 411 -22.63 0.25 -16.43
N LEU A 412 -22.08 -0.52 -15.47
CA LEU A 412 -22.83 -1.09 -14.36
C LEU A 412 -23.45 0.00 -13.49
N GLN A 413 -22.69 1.05 -13.17
CA GLN A 413 -23.21 2.17 -12.39
C GLN A 413 -24.30 2.93 -13.15
N ALA A 414 -24.15 3.12 -14.47
CA ALA A 414 -25.16 3.76 -15.30
C ALA A 414 -26.45 2.93 -15.39
N ALA A 415 -26.34 1.60 -15.61
CA ALA A 415 -27.48 0.69 -15.63
C ALA A 415 -28.20 0.65 -14.28
N ALA A 416 -27.43 0.59 -13.18
CA ALA A 416 -28.01 0.59 -11.84
C ALA A 416 -28.74 1.90 -11.51
N ARG A 417 -28.23 3.05 -11.97
CA ARG A 417 -28.95 4.34 -11.87
C ARG A 417 -30.26 4.31 -12.65
N ALA A 418 -30.26 3.79 -13.87
CA ALA A 418 -31.46 3.71 -14.69
C ALA A 418 -32.53 2.81 -14.04
N GLU A 419 -32.13 1.64 -13.55
CA GLU A 419 -33.04 0.71 -12.85
C GLU A 419 -33.60 1.32 -11.55
N LEU A 420 -32.78 2.06 -10.81
CA LEU A 420 -33.25 2.79 -9.62
C LEU A 420 -34.30 3.86 -9.96
N GLU A 421 -34.10 4.61 -11.06
CA GLU A 421 -35.09 5.56 -11.56
C GLU A 421 -36.39 4.86 -11.99
N ASP A 422 -36.28 3.72 -12.68
CA ASP A 422 -37.45 2.93 -13.07
C ASP A 422 -38.21 2.44 -11.83
N ILE A 423 -37.52 1.91 -10.81
CA ILE A 423 -38.12 1.49 -9.52
C ILE A 423 -38.83 2.65 -8.82
N ARG A 424 -38.24 3.85 -8.83
CA ARG A 424 -38.86 5.07 -8.28
C ARG A 424 -40.14 5.44 -9.01
N GLY A 425 -40.19 5.17 -10.32
CA GLY A 425 -41.37 5.38 -11.17
C GLY A 425 -42.47 4.31 -11.02
N MET A 426 -42.21 3.18 -10.36
CA MET A 426 -43.19 2.11 -10.20
C MET A 426 -44.30 2.47 -9.20
N ALA A 427 -45.51 1.96 -9.47
CA ALA A 427 -46.63 2.01 -8.53
C ALA A 427 -46.45 0.99 -7.39
N LEU A 428 -45.48 1.25 -6.50
CA LEU A 428 -45.20 0.41 -5.33
C LEU A 428 -46.31 0.50 -4.27
N GLN A 429 -46.60 -0.63 -3.62
CA GLN A 429 -47.54 -0.66 -2.49
C GLN A 429 -46.93 0.00 -1.25
N SER A 430 -47.74 0.47 -0.29
CA SER A 430 -47.26 1.24 0.88
C SER A 430 -46.08 0.59 1.64
N PRO A 431 -46.05 -0.73 1.89
CA PRO A 431 -44.91 -1.36 2.57
C PRO A 431 -43.61 -1.39 1.73
N GLN A 432 -43.74 -1.52 0.41
CA GLN A 432 -42.62 -1.52 -0.53
C GLN A 432 -42.04 -0.10 -0.69
N ARG A 433 -42.92 0.91 -0.75
CA ARG A 433 -42.51 2.32 -0.80
C ARG A 433 -41.76 2.75 0.46
N ALA A 434 -42.26 2.37 1.64
CA ALA A 434 -41.58 2.66 2.91
C ALA A 434 -40.21 1.95 3.01
N ALA A 435 -40.08 0.74 2.45
CA ALA A 435 -38.81 0.02 2.41
C ALA A 435 -37.79 0.70 1.47
N LEU A 436 -38.23 1.17 0.29
CA LEU A 436 -37.40 1.96 -0.62
C LEU A 436 -36.89 3.25 0.04
N GLU A 437 -37.78 4.03 0.64
CA GLU A 437 -37.44 5.28 1.33
C GLU A 437 -36.46 5.04 2.49
N ALA A 438 -36.64 3.95 3.25
CA ALA A 438 -35.74 3.59 4.34
C ALA A 438 -34.34 3.23 3.84
N VAL A 439 -34.23 2.44 2.76
CA VAL A 439 -32.92 2.10 2.19
C VAL A 439 -32.22 3.34 1.65
N GLU A 440 -32.93 4.21 0.92
CA GLU A 440 -32.36 5.44 0.37
C GLU A 440 -31.92 6.43 1.45
N ALA A 441 -32.66 6.52 2.57
CA ALA A 441 -32.30 7.39 3.69
C ALA A 441 -31.01 6.94 4.42
N TYR A 442 -30.72 5.63 4.44
CA TYR A 442 -29.52 5.08 5.09
C TYR A 442 -28.33 4.90 4.15
N ALA A 443 -28.53 5.03 2.83
CA ALA A 443 -27.52 4.68 1.84
C ALA A 443 -26.34 5.68 1.73
N GLY A 444 -26.50 6.93 2.17
CA GLY A 444 -25.40 7.92 2.16
C GLY A 444 -24.71 8.05 0.80
N ASP A 445 -23.37 7.90 0.78
CA ASP A 445 -22.51 7.97 -0.43
C ASP A 445 -22.36 6.62 -1.18
N ALA A 446 -23.25 5.64 -0.96
CA ALA A 446 -23.17 4.32 -1.61
C ALA A 446 -23.22 4.40 -3.15
N LYS A 447 -22.54 3.47 -3.83
CA LYS A 447 -22.58 3.40 -5.30
C LYS A 447 -23.98 3.00 -5.78
N PRO A 448 -24.44 3.48 -6.95
CA PRO A 448 -25.74 3.11 -7.51
C PRO A 448 -26.01 1.60 -7.57
N SER A 449 -25.01 0.79 -7.92
CA SER A 449 -25.15 -0.67 -7.96
C SER A 449 -25.38 -1.30 -6.58
N GLU A 450 -24.79 -0.73 -5.54
CA GLU A 450 -24.93 -1.20 -4.15
C GLU A 450 -26.30 -0.81 -3.60
N LEU A 451 -26.72 0.43 -3.88
CA LEU A 451 -28.04 0.93 -3.54
C LEU A 451 -29.13 0.08 -4.21
N LEU A 452 -29.01 -0.20 -5.51
CA LEU A 452 -29.94 -1.06 -6.24
C LEU A 452 -30.03 -2.45 -5.61
N ALA A 453 -28.90 -3.07 -5.27
CA ALA A 453 -28.90 -4.37 -4.62
C ALA A 453 -29.62 -4.36 -3.26
N ALA A 454 -29.39 -3.33 -2.43
CA ALA A 454 -30.07 -3.17 -1.15
C ALA A 454 -31.59 -2.99 -1.32
N VAL A 455 -32.00 -2.13 -2.26
CA VAL A 455 -33.42 -1.90 -2.60
C VAL A 455 -34.09 -3.20 -3.06
N MET A 456 -33.44 -3.97 -3.95
CA MET A 456 -33.99 -5.24 -4.45
C MET A 456 -34.14 -6.33 -3.37
N VAL A 457 -33.30 -6.31 -2.34
CA VAL A 457 -33.42 -7.23 -1.20
C VAL A 457 -34.61 -6.82 -0.34
N GLU A 458 -34.70 -5.55 0.04
CA GLU A 458 -35.77 -5.07 0.91
C GLU A 458 -37.15 -5.19 0.24
N LEU A 459 -37.28 -4.89 -1.05
CA LEU A 459 -38.54 -5.08 -1.79
C LEU A 459 -39.02 -6.54 -1.75
N ARG A 460 -38.11 -7.52 -1.93
CA ARG A 460 -38.44 -8.95 -1.83
C ARG A 460 -38.85 -9.36 -0.42
N THR A 461 -38.23 -8.79 0.61
CA THR A 461 -38.64 -9.06 1.99
C THR A 461 -40.00 -8.44 2.31
N ALA A 462 -40.29 -7.25 1.78
CA ALA A 462 -41.59 -6.60 1.93
C ALA A 462 -42.72 -7.43 1.30
N GLU A 463 -42.50 -7.97 0.11
CA GLU A 463 -43.42 -8.92 -0.55
C GLU A 463 -43.65 -10.18 0.28
N SER A 464 -42.57 -10.79 0.78
CA SER A 464 -42.65 -11.99 1.61
C SER A 464 -43.41 -11.73 2.92
N ARG A 465 -43.19 -10.57 3.56
CA ARG A 465 -43.91 -10.14 4.77
C ARG A 465 -45.39 -9.91 4.50
N GLN A 466 -45.74 -9.39 3.33
CA GLN A 466 -47.13 -9.19 2.92
C GLN A 466 -47.84 -10.53 2.64
N ALA A 467 -47.18 -11.45 1.94
CA ALA A 467 -47.72 -12.79 1.68
C ALA A 467 -47.97 -13.56 2.99
N LEU A 468 -47.05 -13.49 3.95
CA LEU A 468 -47.23 -14.09 5.27
C LEU A 468 -48.41 -13.47 6.04
N ALA A 469 -48.58 -12.14 5.97
CA ALA A 469 -49.70 -11.47 6.61
C ALA A 469 -51.05 -11.88 6.02
N ALA A 470 -51.12 -12.05 4.69
CA ALA A 470 -52.31 -12.54 4.02
C ALA A 470 -52.64 -13.99 4.41
N ALA A 471 -51.63 -14.86 4.51
CA ALA A 471 -51.80 -16.24 4.97
C ALA A 471 -52.30 -16.31 6.42
N LEU A 472 -51.68 -15.55 7.33
CA LEU A 472 -52.12 -15.46 8.73
C LEU A 472 -53.54 -14.92 8.85
N LEU A 473 -53.93 -13.97 8.01
CA LEU A 473 -55.28 -13.44 8.01
C LEU A 473 -56.30 -14.47 7.52
N GLN A 474 -55.97 -15.28 6.52
CA GLN A 474 -56.82 -16.38 6.06
C GLN A 474 -56.99 -17.45 7.14
N GLU A 475 -55.91 -17.82 7.81
CA GLU A 475 -55.92 -18.81 8.89
C GLU A 475 -56.73 -18.31 10.09
N LEU A 476 -56.46 -17.09 10.57
CA LEU A 476 -57.20 -16.46 11.68
C LEU A 476 -58.70 -16.35 11.36
N ARG A 477 -59.06 -16.02 10.11
CA ARG A 477 -60.46 -15.97 9.68
C ARG A 477 -61.12 -17.34 9.70
N ALA A 478 -60.41 -18.39 9.30
CA ALA A 478 -60.92 -19.76 9.33
C ALA A 478 -61.15 -20.24 10.78
N GLU A 479 -60.20 -19.96 11.68
CA GLU A 479 -60.31 -20.31 13.10
C GLU A 479 -61.45 -19.57 13.81
N LEU A 480 -61.57 -18.26 13.63
CA LEU A 480 -62.64 -17.47 14.25
C LEU A 480 -64.02 -17.91 13.74
N LYS A 481 -64.14 -18.21 12.43
CA LYS A 481 -65.37 -18.76 11.86
C LYS A 481 -65.72 -20.12 12.47
N ALA A 482 -64.73 -20.99 12.69
CA ALA A 482 -64.94 -22.29 13.36
C ALA A 482 -65.38 -22.11 14.83
N ALA A 483 -64.94 -21.04 15.49
CA ALA A 483 -65.36 -20.65 16.83
C ALA A 483 -66.70 -19.88 16.88
N GLY A 484 -67.36 -19.65 15.74
CA GLY A 484 -68.63 -18.91 15.65
C GLY A 484 -68.50 -17.40 15.83
N VAL A 485 -67.29 -16.86 15.71
CA VAL A 485 -67.00 -15.42 15.84
C VAL A 485 -66.77 -14.83 14.45
N ASP A 486 -67.52 -13.78 14.10
CA ASP A 486 -67.34 -13.05 12.84
C ASP A 486 -66.85 -11.63 13.15
N LEU A 487 -65.59 -11.35 12.81
CA LEU A 487 -64.98 -10.03 13.01
C LEU A 487 -64.89 -9.28 11.67
N PRO A 488 -65.14 -7.96 11.66
CA PRO A 488 -64.87 -7.12 10.50
C PRO A 488 -63.41 -7.22 10.05
N GLU A 489 -63.17 -7.11 8.74
CA GLU A 489 -61.85 -7.21 8.10
C GLU A 489 -60.79 -6.31 8.76
N GLU A 490 -61.18 -5.08 9.14
CA GLU A 490 -60.29 -4.11 9.79
C GLU A 490 -59.78 -4.59 11.15
N GLN A 491 -60.63 -5.29 11.93
CA GLN A 491 -60.24 -5.85 13.22
C GLN A 491 -59.34 -7.08 13.06
N LEU A 492 -59.59 -7.91 12.04
CA LEU A 492 -58.72 -9.04 11.68
C LEU A 492 -57.32 -8.56 11.28
N GLN A 493 -57.24 -7.50 10.47
CA GLN A 493 -55.97 -6.91 10.06
C GLN A 493 -55.21 -6.34 11.25
N ALA A 494 -55.90 -5.68 12.20
CA ALA A 494 -55.29 -5.18 13.43
C ALA A 494 -54.75 -6.31 14.33
N LEU A 495 -55.46 -7.44 14.41
CA LEU A 495 -55.01 -8.63 15.15
C LEU A 495 -53.76 -9.25 14.53
N VAL A 496 -53.75 -9.45 13.21
CA VAL A 496 -52.56 -9.95 12.48
C VAL A 496 -51.37 -9.01 12.66
N ALA A 497 -51.59 -7.69 12.64
CA ALA A 497 -50.53 -6.71 12.91
C ALA A 497 -49.96 -6.83 14.34
N ARG A 498 -50.79 -7.08 15.35
CA ARG A 498 -50.35 -7.33 16.74
C ARG A 498 -49.56 -8.62 16.88
N ILE A 499 -50.05 -9.72 16.29
CA ILE A 499 -49.37 -11.03 16.27
C ILE A 499 -47.97 -10.89 15.65
N ARG A 500 -47.88 -10.22 14.49
CA ARG A 500 -46.60 -9.98 13.80
C ARG A 500 -45.64 -9.10 14.60
N ALA A 501 -46.15 -8.24 15.47
CA ALA A 501 -45.33 -7.42 16.38
C ALA A 501 -44.91 -8.17 17.66
N GLY A 502 -45.18 -9.48 17.77
CA GLY A 502 -44.87 -10.28 18.96
C GLY A 502 -45.70 -9.91 20.19
N ARG A 503 -46.74 -9.08 20.01
CA ARG A 503 -47.64 -8.68 21.08
C ARG A 503 -48.82 -9.65 21.07
N GLY A 504 -48.84 -10.54 22.06
CA GLY A 504 -49.87 -11.58 22.19
C GLY A 504 -51.30 -11.04 22.09
N LEU A 505 -52.19 -11.94 21.67
CA LEU A 505 -53.63 -11.74 21.71
C LEU A 505 -54.05 -11.60 23.17
N VAL A 506 -54.51 -10.42 23.57
CA VAL A 506 -55.16 -10.18 24.87
C VAL A 506 -56.64 -10.05 24.59
#